data_AF-A0A903VGS0-F1
#
_entry.id   AF-A0A903VGS0-F1
#
_cell.length_a   1.000
_cell.length_b   1.000
_cell.length_c   1.000
_cell.angle_alpha   90.00
_cell.angle_beta   90.00
_cell.angle_gamma   90.00
#
_symmetry.space_group_name_H-M   'P 1'
#
loop_
_entity.id
_entity.type
_entity.pdbx_description
1 polymer ?
#
loop_
_entity_poly.entity_id
_entity_poly.type
_entity_poly.pdbx_seq_one_letter_code
_entity_poly.pdbx_strand_id
1 'polypeptide(L)'
;SPPRWVHKFDGLLQLVKGIDRLEVSVPIIKEQPQEIHNQAKSKVSAWSKPYAEKVYELQQAFQQKAASLKRLAERLLDYYCPKCEGDDEITLSSRFKEDPPCTPFRRLSNKVARRVYRTVSKQVKTLRKEDVKEYVVTLIAVLRLTQYSTS
;
A
#
# COMPACT_ATOMS: atom_id res chain seq x y z
N SER A 1 -63.38 -36.24 -44.64
CA SER A 1 -62.19 -35.68 -43.99
C SER A 1 -62.44 -34.25 -43.59
N PRO A 2 -62.08 -33.82 -42.36
CA PRO A 2 -62.27 -32.45 -41.93
C PRO A 2 -61.48 -31.47 -42.81
N PRO A 3 -61.98 -30.25 -43.01
CA PRO A 3 -61.33 -29.28 -43.90
C PRO A 3 -59.96 -28.88 -43.37
N ARG A 4 -58.99 -28.75 -44.29
CA ARG A 4 -57.56 -28.47 -44.03
C ARG A 4 -57.29 -27.28 -43.09
N TRP A 5 -58.23 -26.35 -43.00
CA TRP A 5 -58.18 -25.16 -42.14
C TRP A 5 -58.32 -25.50 -40.65
N VAL A 6 -59.03 -26.56 -40.28
CA VAL A 6 -59.25 -26.96 -38.88
C VAL A 6 -57.93 -27.30 -38.19
N HIS A 7 -57.06 -28.05 -38.86
CA HIS A 7 -55.72 -28.37 -38.35
C HIS A 7 -54.81 -27.13 -38.18
N LYS A 8 -55.04 -26.08 -38.98
CA LYS A 8 -54.30 -24.81 -38.87
C LYS A 8 -54.72 -24.02 -37.64
N PHE A 9 -56.02 -24.06 -37.28
CA PHE A 9 -56.53 -23.44 -36.06
C PHE A 9 -56.11 -24.19 -34.79
N ASP A 10 -56.07 -25.52 -34.82
CA ASP A 10 -55.56 -26.32 -33.69
C ASP A 10 -54.09 -26.03 -33.40
N GLY A 11 -53.27 -25.86 -34.45
CA GLY A 11 -51.87 -25.46 -34.30
C GLY A 11 -51.70 -24.07 -33.67
N LEU A 12 -52.54 -23.10 -34.06
CA LEU A 12 -52.54 -21.76 -33.44
C LEU A 12 -52.99 -21.81 -31.98
N LEU A 13 -54.00 -22.62 -31.65
CA LEU A 13 -54.49 -22.76 -30.28
C LEU A 13 -53.47 -23.43 -29.36
N GLN A 14 -52.72 -24.42 -29.86
CA GLN A 14 -51.59 -25.01 -29.14
C GLN A 14 -50.46 -24.00 -28.91
N LEU A 15 -50.18 -23.15 -29.90
CA LEU A 15 -49.14 -22.13 -29.80
C LEU A 15 -49.49 -21.08 -28.73
N VAL A 16 -50.74 -20.59 -28.71
CA VAL A 16 -51.22 -19.64 -27.71
C VAL A 16 -51.13 -20.24 -26.29
N LYS A 17 -51.59 -21.49 -26.12
CA LYS A 17 -51.44 -22.20 -24.84
C LYS A 17 -49.98 -22.42 -24.46
N GLY A 18 -49.09 -22.61 -25.44
CA GLY A 18 -47.65 -22.72 -25.23
C GLY A 18 -47.03 -21.40 -24.76
N ILE A 19 -47.45 -20.27 -25.34
CA ILE A 19 -46.99 -18.92 -24.99
C ILE A 19 -47.40 -18.55 -23.56
N ASP A 20 -48.65 -18.81 -23.16
CA ASP A 20 -49.11 -18.56 -21.79
C ASP A 20 -48.30 -19.37 -20.76
N ARG A 21 -47.94 -20.61 -21.09
CA ARG A 21 -47.09 -21.45 -20.22
C ARG A 21 -45.63 -20.95 -20.17
N LEU A 22 -45.14 -20.33 -21.24
CA LEU A 22 -43.84 -19.69 -21.31
C LEU A 22 -43.79 -18.41 -20.46
N GLU A 23 -44.86 -17.62 -20.40
CA GLU A 23 -44.92 -16.43 -19.55
C GLU A 23 -44.81 -16.76 -18.06
N VAL A 24 -45.36 -17.91 -17.64
CA VAL A 24 -45.28 -18.39 -16.25
C VAL A 24 -43.89 -18.97 -15.91
N SER A 25 -43.20 -19.56 -16.89
CA SER A 25 -41.96 -20.33 -16.67
C SER A 25 -40.68 -19.58 -17.01
N VAL A 26 -40.77 -18.59 -17.89
CA VAL A 26 -39.68 -17.67 -18.23
C VAL A 26 -40.14 -16.29 -17.75
N PRO A 27 -39.61 -15.76 -16.64
CA PRO A 27 -39.94 -14.41 -16.22
C PRO A 27 -39.42 -13.46 -17.31
N ILE A 28 -40.30 -13.12 -18.25
CA ILE A 28 -40.08 -12.01 -19.17
C ILE A 28 -39.90 -10.80 -18.28
N ILE A 29 -38.79 -10.08 -18.44
CA ILE A 29 -38.47 -8.91 -17.63
C ILE A 29 -39.63 -7.91 -17.78
N LYS A 30 -40.47 -7.81 -16.73
CA LYS A 30 -41.68 -6.96 -16.72
C LYS A 30 -41.36 -5.52 -16.28
N GLU A 31 -40.19 -5.31 -15.68
CA GLU A 31 -39.71 -4.02 -15.23
C GLU A 31 -39.32 -3.14 -16.42
N GLN A 32 -39.57 -1.83 -16.32
CA GLN A 32 -39.10 -0.92 -17.36
C GLN A 32 -37.55 -0.88 -17.40
N PRO A 33 -36.92 -0.66 -18.56
CA PRO A 33 -35.46 -0.59 -18.69
C PRO A 33 -34.78 0.38 -17.72
N GLN A 34 -35.44 1.49 -17.39
CA GLN A 34 -34.97 2.48 -16.41
C GLN A 34 -34.93 1.93 -14.99
N GLU A 35 -35.91 1.12 -14.62
CA GLU A 35 -36.03 0.54 -13.28
C GLU A 35 -34.97 -0.53 -13.04
N ILE A 36 -34.69 -1.36 -14.05
CA ILE A 36 -33.61 -2.36 -14.03
C ILE A 36 -32.26 -1.68 -13.82
N HIS A 37 -32.00 -0.58 -14.54
CA HIS A 37 -30.77 0.19 -14.41
C HIS A 37 -30.63 0.79 -13.00
N ASN A 38 -31.70 1.37 -12.46
CA ASN A 38 -31.68 1.97 -11.13
C ASN A 38 -31.50 0.91 -10.03
N GLN A 39 -32.17 -0.24 -10.14
CA GLN A 39 -31.95 -1.38 -9.25
C GLN A 39 -30.50 -1.90 -9.33
N ALA A 40 -29.95 -2.07 -10.53
CA ALA A 40 -28.57 -2.53 -10.71
C ALA A 40 -27.57 -1.56 -10.06
N LYS A 41 -27.73 -0.26 -10.31
CA LYS A 41 -26.88 0.77 -9.71
C LYS A 41 -26.99 0.79 -8.18
N SER A 42 -28.22 0.65 -7.66
CA SER A 42 -28.47 0.56 -6.22
C SER A 42 -27.81 -0.67 -5.59
N LYS A 43 -27.95 -1.86 -6.21
CA LYS A 43 -27.34 -3.11 -5.76
C LYS A 43 -25.81 -3.06 -5.78
N VAL A 44 -25.21 -2.54 -6.85
CA VAL A 44 -23.75 -2.35 -6.95
C VAL A 44 -23.27 -1.38 -5.87
N SER A 45 -23.97 -0.26 -5.68
CA SER A 45 -23.63 0.71 -4.63
C SER A 45 -23.74 0.10 -3.24
N ALA A 46 -24.82 -0.62 -2.96
CA ALA A 46 -25.03 -1.30 -1.68
C ALA A 46 -23.95 -2.34 -1.39
N TRP A 47 -23.53 -3.09 -2.42
CA TRP A 47 -22.47 -4.09 -2.27
C TRP A 47 -21.08 -3.47 -2.16
N SER A 48 -20.77 -2.40 -2.90
CA SER A 48 -19.42 -1.79 -2.88
C SER A 48 -19.14 -0.98 -1.62
N LYS A 49 -20.17 -0.37 -1.02
CA LYS A 49 -20.07 0.43 0.22
C LYS A 49 -19.27 -0.24 1.35
N PRO A 50 -19.60 -1.46 1.81
CA PRO A 50 -18.87 -2.10 2.91
C PRO A 50 -17.40 -2.39 2.56
N TYR A 51 -17.06 -2.62 1.30
CA TYR A 51 -15.66 -2.80 0.90
C TYR A 51 -14.91 -1.47 0.86
N ALA A 52 -15.54 -0.40 0.38
CA ALA A 52 -14.95 0.94 0.40
C ALA A 52 -14.65 1.40 1.84
N GLU A 53 -15.58 1.16 2.76
CA GLU A 53 -15.39 1.46 4.18
C GLU A 53 -14.24 0.66 4.78
N LYS A 54 -14.17 -0.66 4.53
CA LYS A 54 -13.03 -1.50 4.95
C LYS A 54 -11.69 -1.01 4.41
N VAL A 55 -11.65 -0.56 3.15
CA VAL A 55 -10.43 0.01 2.54
C VAL A 55 -10.03 1.29 3.26
N TYR A 56 -10.98 2.17 3.58
CA TYR A 56 -10.71 3.40 4.31
C TYR A 56 -10.18 3.12 5.73
N GLU A 57 -10.82 2.21 6.47
CA GLU A 57 -10.38 1.79 7.80
C GLU A 57 -8.96 1.20 7.78
N LEU A 58 -8.70 0.30 6.83
CA LEU A 58 -7.38 -0.32 6.68
C LEU A 58 -6.31 0.69 6.30
N GLN A 59 -6.65 1.65 5.42
CA GLN A 59 -5.77 2.74 5.06
C GLN A 59 -5.48 3.64 6.27
N GLN A 60 -6.48 3.98 7.07
CA GLN A 60 -6.31 4.80 8.27
C GLN A 60 -5.44 4.08 9.32
N ALA A 61 -5.68 2.80 9.57
CA ALA A 61 -4.87 1.99 10.47
C ALA A 61 -3.40 1.89 9.98
N PHE A 62 -3.19 1.72 8.67
CA PHE A 62 -1.85 1.74 8.07
C PHE A 62 -1.16 3.10 8.28
N GLN A 63 -1.87 4.21 8.04
CA GLN A 63 -1.31 5.56 8.24
C GLN A 63 -0.95 5.81 9.71
N GLN A 64 -1.78 5.39 10.66
CA GLN A 64 -1.48 5.50 12.09
C GLN A 64 -0.23 4.69 12.47
N LYS A 65 -0.11 3.44 12.00
CA LYS A 65 1.08 2.60 12.22
C LYS A 65 2.32 3.15 11.54
N ALA A 66 2.19 3.67 10.32
CA ALA A 66 3.28 4.32 9.61
C ALA A 66 3.78 5.57 10.35
N ALA A 67 2.86 6.38 10.87
CA ALA A 67 3.19 7.58 11.65
C ALA A 67 3.87 7.22 12.97
N SER A 68 3.41 6.19 13.69
CA SER A 68 4.06 5.76 14.93
C SER A 68 5.46 5.22 14.69
N LEU A 69 5.65 4.37 13.69
CA LEU A 69 6.97 3.84 13.32
C LEU A 69 7.91 4.96 12.87
N LYS A 70 7.42 5.93 12.09
CA LYS A 70 8.21 7.10 11.72
C LYS A 70 8.70 7.86 12.96
N ARG A 71 7.82 8.14 13.93
CA ARG A 71 8.19 8.86 15.17
C ARG A 71 9.24 8.10 15.98
N LEU A 72 9.12 6.78 16.08
CA LEU A 72 10.11 5.94 16.75
C LEU A 72 11.47 6.01 16.06
N ALA A 73 11.50 5.86 14.73
CA ALA A 73 12.73 5.95 13.96
C ALA A 73 13.37 7.35 14.06
N GLU A 74 12.58 8.42 14.09
CA GLU A 74 13.10 9.78 14.31
C GLU A 74 13.73 9.94 15.70
N ARG A 75 13.12 9.36 16.75
CA ARG A 75 13.71 9.37 18.10
C ARG A 75 15.04 8.61 18.16
N LEU A 76 15.11 7.45 17.52
CA LEU A 76 16.37 6.68 17.42
C LEU A 76 17.43 7.47 16.67
N LEU A 77 17.03 8.12 15.58
CA LEU A 77 17.93 8.96 14.80
C LEU A 77 18.43 10.15 15.61
N ASP A 78 17.58 10.83 16.37
CA ASP A 78 17.98 11.94 17.24
C ASP A 78 18.94 11.49 18.36
N TYR A 79 18.78 10.26 18.87
CA TYR A 79 19.66 9.70 19.92
C TYR A 79 21.05 9.31 19.38
N TYR A 80 21.12 8.54 18.29
CA TYR A 80 22.40 8.06 17.74
C TYR A 80 23.06 9.03 16.74
N CYS A 81 22.29 9.93 16.13
CA CYS A 81 22.75 10.90 15.13
C CYS A 81 22.07 12.27 15.36
N PRO A 82 22.49 13.02 16.40
CA PRO A 82 21.84 14.25 16.84
C PRO A 82 21.70 15.30 15.72
N LYS A 83 20.62 16.10 15.79
CA LYS A 83 20.43 17.22 14.87
C LYS A 83 21.60 18.21 14.94
N CYS A 84 22.08 18.65 13.79
CA CYS A 84 23.00 19.79 13.68
C CYS A 84 22.26 20.97 12.98
N GLU A 85 22.76 22.19 13.16
CA GLU A 85 22.20 23.37 12.51
C GLU A 85 22.19 23.18 10.98
N GLY A 86 21.02 23.37 10.36
CA GLY A 86 20.79 23.14 8.91
C GLY A 86 19.99 21.89 8.52
N ASP A 87 19.48 21.10 9.48
CA ASP A 87 18.61 19.95 9.19
C ASP A 87 17.14 20.33 8.90
N ASP A 88 16.65 21.44 9.47
CA ASP A 88 15.24 21.81 9.44
C ASP A 88 14.83 22.55 8.13
N GLU A 89 15.76 23.27 7.51
CA GLU A 89 15.52 24.11 6.32
C GLU A 89 15.30 23.29 5.03
N ILE A 90 16.04 22.20 4.87
CA ILE A 90 16.00 21.36 3.65
C ILE A 90 14.78 20.42 3.65
N THR A 91 14.20 20.15 4.82
CA THR A 91 12.98 19.34 4.92
C THR A 91 11.77 20.08 4.34
N LEU A 92 11.73 21.41 4.48
CA LEU A 92 10.71 22.28 3.89
C LEU A 92 10.86 22.45 2.37
N SER A 93 12.11 22.51 1.87
CA SER A 93 12.39 22.68 0.44
C SER A 93 11.93 21.50 -0.44
N SER A 94 11.75 20.30 0.15
CA SER A 94 11.19 19.13 -0.54
C SER A 94 9.65 19.10 -0.64
N ARG A 95 8.94 20.16 -0.24
CA ARG A 95 7.45 20.23 -0.30
C ARG A 95 6.87 20.49 -1.69
N PHE A 96 7.68 20.74 -2.73
CA PHE A 96 7.18 21.05 -4.07
C PHE A 96 7.59 20.00 -5.11
N LYS A 97 6.85 18.89 -5.13
CA LYS A 97 6.39 18.19 -6.33
C LYS A 97 5.43 17.10 -5.89
N GLU A 98 4.27 17.07 -6.52
CA GLU A 98 3.19 16.10 -6.34
C GLU A 98 3.71 14.69 -6.65
N ASP A 99 4.43 14.10 -5.70
CA ASP A 99 4.86 12.73 -5.80
C ASP A 99 3.73 11.79 -5.33
N PRO A 100 3.63 10.59 -5.94
CA PRO A 100 2.63 9.56 -5.61
C PRO A 100 2.61 9.21 -4.11
N PRO A 101 1.57 8.49 -3.60
CA PRO A 101 1.33 8.22 -2.18
C PRO A 101 2.44 7.46 -1.41
N CYS A 102 3.60 7.26 -2.02
CA CYS A 102 4.81 6.77 -1.41
C CYS A 102 5.58 7.91 -0.72
N THR A 103 5.69 8.03 0.59
CA THR A 103 5.13 7.43 1.81
C THR A 103 5.87 8.21 2.91
N PRO A 104 5.37 8.30 4.15
CA PRO A 104 6.11 8.90 5.28
C PRO A 104 7.56 8.40 5.43
N PHE A 105 7.82 7.16 5.00
CA PHE A 105 9.12 6.48 5.03
C PHE A 105 10.12 6.98 4.00
N ARG A 106 9.70 7.39 2.79
CA ARG A 106 10.64 7.95 1.79
C ARG A 106 11.33 9.21 2.31
N ARG A 107 10.55 10.09 2.96
CA ARG A 107 11.07 11.31 3.60
C ARG A 107 12.01 10.99 4.76
N LEU A 108 11.64 9.99 5.56
CA LEU A 108 12.45 9.52 6.68
C LEU A 108 13.79 8.93 6.19
N SER A 109 13.79 8.10 5.13
CA SER A 109 15.00 7.49 4.58
C SER A 109 16.06 8.53 4.19
N ASN A 110 15.65 9.58 3.46
CA ASN A 110 16.56 10.67 3.08
C ASN A 110 17.08 11.43 4.32
N LYS A 111 16.23 11.64 5.34
CA LYS A 111 16.64 12.25 6.60
C LYS A 111 17.67 11.37 7.35
N VAL A 112 17.42 10.06 7.44
CA VAL A 112 18.32 9.09 8.07
C VAL A 112 19.67 9.08 7.35
N ALA A 113 19.68 8.90 6.03
CA ALA A 113 20.91 8.83 5.24
C ALA A 113 21.81 10.05 5.46
N ARG A 114 21.23 11.26 5.42
CA ARG A 114 21.98 12.51 5.61
C ARG A 114 22.57 12.62 7.02
N ARG A 115 21.77 12.35 8.05
CA ARG A 115 22.23 12.47 9.44
C ARG A 115 23.29 11.45 9.78
N VAL A 116 23.10 10.20 9.36
CA VAL A 116 24.10 9.14 9.55
C VAL A 116 25.40 9.53 8.87
N TYR A 117 25.35 9.95 7.59
CA TYR A 117 26.54 10.37 6.86
C TYR A 117 27.26 11.53 7.54
N ARG A 118 26.53 12.56 7.97
CA ARG A 118 27.12 13.72 8.67
C ARG A 118 27.77 13.33 10.00
N THR A 119 27.08 12.52 10.81
CA THR A 119 27.61 12.05 12.11
C THR A 119 28.88 11.24 11.91
N VAL A 120 28.85 10.25 11.02
CA VAL A 120 30.01 9.39 10.74
C VAL A 120 31.15 10.20 10.14
N SER A 121 30.86 11.08 9.18
CA SER A 121 31.88 11.96 8.57
C SER A 121 32.55 12.87 9.62
N LYS A 122 31.78 13.42 10.56
CA LYS A 122 32.30 14.23 11.66
C LYS A 122 33.21 13.39 12.56
N GLN A 123 32.78 12.20 12.96
CA GLN A 123 33.58 11.29 13.77
C GLN A 123 34.88 10.90 13.06
N VAL A 124 34.82 10.53 11.79
CA VAL A 124 36.00 10.18 10.99
C VAL A 124 36.98 11.34 10.87
N LYS A 125 36.49 12.58 10.73
CA LYS A 125 37.35 13.78 10.69
C LYS A 125 38.00 14.09 12.04
N THR A 126 37.38 13.71 13.15
CA THR A 126 37.96 13.90 14.50
C THR A 126 39.00 12.83 14.84
N LEU A 127 39.07 11.72 14.11
CA LEU A 127 40.09 10.69 14.32
C LEU A 127 41.45 11.23 13.83
N ARG A 128 42.45 11.23 14.72
CA ARG A 128 43.83 11.47 14.33
C ARG A 128 44.39 10.20 13.71
N LYS A 129 45.11 10.33 12.59
CA LYS A 129 45.66 9.16 11.87
C LYS A 129 46.69 8.43 12.73
N GLU A 130 47.36 9.18 13.58
CA GLU A 130 48.39 8.73 14.51
C GLU A 130 47.79 7.78 15.56
N ASP A 131 46.65 8.14 16.15
CA ASP A 131 45.96 7.30 17.16
C ASP A 131 45.50 5.97 16.56
N VAL A 132 44.99 6.00 15.33
CA VAL A 132 44.57 4.79 14.61
C VAL A 132 45.79 3.90 14.30
N LYS A 133 46.90 4.50 13.88
CA LYS A 133 48.14 3.78 13.59
C LYS A 133 48.69 3.12 14.86
N GLU A 134 48.72 3.84 15.97
CA GLU A 134 49.20 3.33 17.25
C GLU A 134 48.32 2.19 17.79
N TYR A 135 47.00 2.29 17.63
CA TYR A 135 46.07 1.21 17.96
C TYR A 135 46.33 -0.05 17.14
N VAL A 136 46.51 0.06 15.82
CA VAL A 136 46.79 -1.08 14.94
C VAL A 136 48.14 -1.72 15.29
N VAL A 137 49.17 -0.92 15.56
CA VAL A 137 50.47 -1.42 15.99
C VAL A 137 50.35 -2.20 17.31
N THR A 138 49.61 -1.65 18.28
CA THR A 138 49.37 -2.31 19.58
C THR A 138 48.61 -3.62 19.40
N LEU A 139 47.58 -3.64 18.56
CA LEU A 139 46.80 -4.85 18.27
C LEU A 139 47.67 -5.94 17.63
N ILE A 140 48.53 -5.56 16.69
CA ILE A 140 49.51 -6.48 16.08
C ILE A 140 50.47 -7.02 17.12
N ALA A 141 50.95 -6.18 18.04
CA ALA A 141 51.84 -6.61 19.12
C ALA A 141 51.15 -7.63 20.04
N VAL A 142 49.91 -7.37 20.47
CA VAL A 142 49.12 -8.29 21.30
C VAL A 142 48.86 -9.62 20.58
N LEU A 143 48.49 -9.57 19.30
CA LEU A 143 48.28 -10.76 18.47
C LEU A 143 49.55 -11.62 18.40
N ARG A 144 50.71 -11.00 18.14
CA ARG A 144 52.00 -11.71 18.09
C ARG A 144 52.38 -12.31 19.44
N LEU A 145 52.17 -11.59 20.54
CA LEU A 145 52.43 -12.09 21.90
C LEU A 145 51.55 -13.29 22.23
N THR A 146 50.27 -13.26 21.82
CA THR A 146 49.32 -14.35 22.07
C THR A 146 49.66 -15.58 21.22
N GLN A 147 50.09 -15.39 19.96
CA GLN A 147 50.59 -16.46 19.10
C GLN A 147 51.87 -17.11 19.65
N TYR A 148 52.76 -16.31 20.23
CA TYR A 148 53.98 -16.81 20.85
C TYR A 148 53.69 -17.65 22.11
N SER A 149 52.72 -17.26 22.94
CA SER A 149 52.35 -18.02 24.14
C SER A 149 51.51 -19.28 23.87
N THR A 150 51.06 -19.47 22.64
CA THR A 150 50.23 -20.63 22.22
C THR A 150 50.96 -21.59 21.28
N SER A 151 52.19 -21.26 20.87
CA SER A 151 53.13 -22.17 20.18
C SER A 151 54.14 -22.74 21.19
#